data_AF-A0A971BGA4-F1
#
_entry.id   AF-A0A971BGA4-F1
#
_cell.length_a   1.000
_cell.length_b   1.000
_cell.length_c   1.000
_cell.angle_alpha   90.00
_cell.angle_beta   90.00
_cell.angle_gamma   90.00
#
_symmetry.space_group_name_H-M   'P 1'
#
loop_
_entity.id
_entity.type
_entity.pdbx_description
1 polymer ?
#
loop_
_entity_poly.entity_id
_entity_poly.type
_entity_poly.pdbx_seq_one_letter_code
_entity_poly.pdbx_strand_id
1 'polypeptide(L)'
;MAIENFNRELATHDFVQQMKWNVELRQRFEQDPGAVLDQFELLPQERTAIEERDFKALYDIGVHPYLLSQLARLLYGTVEGAGSSEASLALVRSLLGEDAPS
;
A
#
# COMPACT_ATOMS: atom_id res chain seq x y z
N MET A 1 -12.37 -13.00 8.57
CA MET A 1 -11.58 -13.10 7.34
C MET A 1 -10.24 -13.69 7.71
N ALA A 2 -9.96 -14.89 7.23
CA ALA A 2 -8.82 -15.67 7.68
C ALA A 2 -7.53 -15.24 6.97
N ILE A 3 -6.42 -15.34 7.68
CA ILE A 3 -5.04 -15.11 7.24
C ILE A 3 -4.62 -16.33 6.38
N GLU A 4 -5.40 -16.68 5.36
CA GLU A 4 -5.18 -17.93 4.61
C GLU A 4 -4.11 -17.79 3.51
N ASN A 5 -3.78 -16.55 3.10
CA ASN A 5 -2.86 -16.32 1.97
C ASN A 5 -1.63 -15.47 2.31
N PHE A 6 -1.27 -15.30 3.59
CA PHE A 6 -0.12 -14.46 3.96
C PHE A 6 1.20 -14.99 3.37
N ASN A 7 1.84 -14.18 2.53
CA ASN A 7 3.14 -14.48 1.94
C ASN A 7 4.21 -13.55 2.51
N ARG A 8 5.01 -14.06 3.44
CA ARG A 8 6.05 -13.30 4.15
C ARG A 8 7.24 -12.87 3.28
N GLU A 9 7.38 -13.42 2.07
CA GLU A 9 8.51 -13.15 1.18
C GLU A 9 8.28 -11.91 0.30
N LEU A 10 7.12 -11.25 0.43
CA LEU A 10 6.78 -10.04 -0.32
C LEU A 10 7.53 -8.83 0.21
N ALA A 11 8.33 -8.17 -0.65
CA ALA A 11 9.08 -6.97 -0.31
C ALA A 11 8.18 -5.78 0.09
N THR A 12 6.89 -5.83 -0.26
CA THR A 12 5.87 -4.88 0.21
C THR A 12 5.85 -4.77 1.74
N HIS A 13 6.14 -5.84 2.48
CA HIS A 13 6.13 -5.78 3.95
C HIS A 13 7.24 -4.89 4.49
N ASP A 14 8.45 -5.05 3.95
CA ASP A 14 9.60 -4.23 4.31
C ASP A 14 9.42 -2.79 3.86
N PHE A 15 8.88 -2.57 2.66
CA PHE A 15 8.51 -1.24 2.18
C PHE A 15 7.59 -0.51 3.17
N VAL A 16 6.48 -1.14 3.59
CA VAL A 16 5.55 -0.54 4.55
C VAL A 16 6.23 -0.27 5.90
N GLN A 17 7.09 -1.18 6.36
CA GLN A 17 7.80 -1.00 7.64
C GLN A 17 8.80 0.15 7.58
N GLN A 18 9.56 0.28 6.49
CA GLN A 18 10.48 1.41 6.28
C GLN A 18 9.72 2.73 6.19
N MET A 19 8.63 2.76 5.42
CA MET A 19 7.77 3.94 5.28
C MET A 19 7.18 4.42 6.60
N LYS A 20 6.94 3.54 7.58
CA LYS A 20 6.41 3.94 8.89
C LYS A 20 7.40 4.78 9.71
N TRP A 21 8.68 4.45 9.67
CA TRP A 21 9.67 5.05 10.57
C TRP A 21 10.58 6.07 9.88
N ASN A 22 10.68 6.03 8.55
CA ASN A 22 11.54 6.91 7.79
C ASN A 22 10.76 8.08 7.17
N VAL A 23 10.84 9.25 7.80
CA VAL A 23 10.19 10.49 7.31
C VAL A 23 10.75 10.91 5.95
N GLU A 24 12.06 10.80 5.76
CA GLU A 24 12.73 11.18 4.51
C GLU A 24 12.30 10.27 3.36
N LEU A 25 12.18 8.96 3.62
CA LEU A 25 11.66 8.02 2.63
C LEU A 25 10.24 8.37 2.20
N ARG A 26 9.37 8.77 3.14
CA ARG A 26 8.01 9.23 2.81
C ARG A 26 8.01 10.49 1.94
N GLN A 27 8.82 11.48 2.30
CA GLN A 27 8.94 12.71 1.49
C GLN A 27 9.45 12.42 0.08
N ARG A 28 10.44 11.51 -0.05
CA ARG A 28 10.93 11.07 -1.36
C ARG A 28 9.85 10.30 -2.13
N PHE A 29 9.07 9.47 -1.45
CA PHE A 29 7.98 8.73 -2.06
C PHE A 29 6.86 9.65 -2.56
N GLU A 30 6.56 10.74 -1.86
CA GLU A 30 5.60 11.76 -2.32
C GLU A 30 6.08 12.49 -3.58
N GLN A 31 7.40 12.67 -3.74
CA GLN A 31 8.00 13.36 -4.88
C GLN A 31 8.20 12.45 -6.09
N ASP A 32 8.69 11.24 -5.86
CA ASP A 32 8.97 10.24 -6.88
C ASP A 32 8.73 8.83 -6.31
N PRO A 33 7.47 8.35 -6.35
CA PRO A 33 7.14 7.02 -5.88
C PRO A 33 7.96 5.94 -6.59
N GLY A 34 8.17 6.08 -7.90
CA GLY A 34 8.86 5.09 -8.73
C GLY A 34 10.30 4.87 -8.29
N ALA A 35 11.06 5.95 -8.10
CA ALA A 35 12.45 5.87 -7.64
C ALA A 35 12.59 5.34 -6.21
N VAL A 36 11.55 5.49 -5.38
CA VAL A 36 11.52 4.84 -4.06
C VAL A 36 11.22 3.35 -4.18
N LEU A 37 10.23 2.98 -4.98
CA LEU A 37 9.88 1.57 -5.21
C LEU A 37 11.02 0.79 -5.87
N ASP A 38 11.83 1.42 -6.72
CA ASP A 38 13.04 0.84 -7.32
C ASP A 38 14.10 0.39 -6.31
N GLN A 39 14.04 0.87 -5.06
CA GLN A 39 14.97 0.47 -3.99
C GLN A 39 14.59 -0.87 -3.33
N PHE A 40 13.41 -1.39 -3.64
CA PHE A 40 12.89 -2.63 -3.08
C PHE A 40 12.83 -3.71 -4.15
N GLU A 41 13.08 -4.96 -3.77
CA GLU A 41 12.97 -6.13 -4.66
C GLU A 41 11.50 -6.55 -4.83
N LEU A 42 10.64 -5.60 -5.21
CA LEU A 42 9.21 -5.82 -5.44
C LEU A 42 9.02 -6.69 -6.69
N LEU A 43 8.16 -7.70 -6.57
CA LEU A 43 7.63 -8.38 -7.74
C LEU A 43 6.84 -7.37 -8.61
N PRO A 44 6.76 -7.58 -9.94
CA PRO A 44 6.00 -6.68 -10.82
C PRO A 44 4.56 -6.43 -10.34
N GLN A 45 3.89 -7.48 -9.87
CA GLN A 45 2.53 -7.39 -9.32
C GLN A 45 2.43 -6.58 -8.02
N GLU A 46 3.47 -6.61 -7.17
CA GLU A 46 3.50 -5.78 -5.95
C GLU A 46 3.62 -4.31 -6.32
N ARG A 47 4.55 -4.01 -7.24
CA ARG A 47 4.79 -2.64 -7.70
C ARG A 47 3.54 -2.05 -8.34
N THR A 48 2.96 -2.72 -9.32
CA THR A 48 1.75 -2.27 -10.01
C THR A 48 0.63 -2.01 -9.01
N ALA A 49 0.40 -2.93 -8.08
CA ALA A 49 -0.67 -2.77 -7.09
C ALA A 49 -0.40 -1.62 -6.09
N ILE A 50 0.86 -1.31 -5.75
CA ILE A 50 1.19 -0.13 -4.93
C ILE A 50 0.97 1.17 -5.72
N GLU A 51 1.44 1.22 -6.97
CA GLU A 51 1.33 2.41 -7.84
C GLU A 51 -0.15 2.74 -8.15
N GLU A 52 -0.97 1.72 -8.40
CA GLU A 52 -2.40 1.85 -8.67
C GLU A 52 -3.26 1.92 -7.40
N ARG A 53 -2.65 1.75 -6.23
CA ARG A 53 -3.34 1.69 -4.92
C ARG A 53 -4.41 0.58 -4.86
N ASP A 54 -4.14 -0.54 -5.53
CA ASP A 54 -5.00 -1.72 -5.52
C ASP A 54 -4.70 -2.61 -4.28
N PHE A 55 -5.31 -2.25 -3.15
CA PHE A 55 -5.17 -3.01 -1.90
C PHE A 55 -5.79 -4.40 -1.99
N LYS A 56 -6.76 -4.60 -2.89
CA LYS A 56 -7.35 -5.91 -3.13
C LYS A 56 -6.33 -6.82 -3.82
N ALA A 57 -5.67 -6.35 -4.87
CA ALA A 57 -4.59 -7.11 -5.51
C ALA A 57 -3.47 -7.42 -4.51
N LEU A 58 -3.06 -6.46 -3.68
CA LEU A 58 -2.07 -6.69 -2.61
C LEU A 58 -2.55 -7.75 -1.59
N TYR A 59 -3.82 -7.73 -1.19
CA TYR A 59 -4.40 -8.75 -0.32
C TYR A 59 -4.39 -10.13 -0.97
N ASP A 60 -4.83 -10.21 -2.23
CA ASP A 60 -4.97 -11.45 -2.98
C ASP A 60 -3.61 -12.13 -3.20
N ILE A 61 -2.52 -11.37 -3.42
CA ILE A 61 -1.15 -11.91 -3.54
C ILE A 61 -0.49 -12.24 -2.19
N GLY A 62 -1.12 -11.88 -1.08
CA GLY A 62 -0.72 -12.30 0.26
C GLY A 62 -0.11 -11.24 1.18
N VAL A 63 -0.31 -9.96 0.90
CA VAL A 63 0.09 -8.89 1.83
C VAL A 63 -0.77 -8.95 3.09
N HIS A 64 -0.11 -8.85 4.25
CA HIS A 64 -0.81 -8.95 5.53
C HIS A 64 -1.84 -7.82 5.71
N PRO A 65 -3.09 -8.10 6.12
CA PRO A 65 -4.14 -7.08 6.26
C PRO A 65 -3.78 -5.89 7.14
N TYR A 66 -3.07 -6.14 8.25
CA TYR A 66 -2.56 -5.06 9.09
C TYR A 66 -1.60 -4.13 8.31
N LEU A 67 -0.68 -4.65 7.50
CA LEU A 67 0.24 -3.84 6.72
C LEU A 67 -0.48 -3.11 5.58
N LEU A 68 -1.50 -3.71 4.97
CA LEU A 68 -2.39 -3.01 4.02
C LEU A 68 -3.06 -1.79 4.66
N SER A 69 -3.60 -1.95 5.87
CA SER A 69 -4.23 -0.83 6.58
C SER A 69 -3.24 0.30 6.89
N GLN A 70 -1.97 -0.05 7.16
CA GLN A 70 -0.92 0.93 7.41
C GLN A 70 -0.47 1.60 6.12
N LEU A 71 -0.33 0.85 5.03
CA LEU A 71 -0.04 1.40 3.71
C LEU A 71 -1.13 2.38 3.26
N ALA A 72 -2.41 2.02 3.39
CA ALA A 72 -3.51 2.90 3.06
C ALA A 72 -3.43 4.23 3.84
N ARG A 73 -3.15 4.17 5.15
CA ARG A 73 -2.95 5.39 5.96
C ARG A 73 -1.75 6.22 5.50
N LEU A 74 -0.66 5.59 5.06
CA LEU A 74 0.51 6.28 4.54
C LEU A 74 0.25 6.91 3.17
N LEU A 75 -0.51 6.25 2.29
CA LEU A 75 -0.78 6.74 0.93
C LEU A 75 -1.87 7.81 0.87
N TYR A 76 -2.88 7.73 1.75
CA TYR A 76 -3.98 8.69 1.77
C TYR A 76 -3.84 9.74 2.88
N GLY A 77 -3.19 9.42 4.00
CA GLY A 77 -3.01 10.35 5.12
C GLY A 77 -1.84 11.34 4.97
N THR A 78 -1.04 11.21 3.92
CA THR A 78 0.04 12.16 3.55
C THR A 78 -0.43 13.35 2.73
N VAL A 79 -1.65 13.28 2.16
CA VAL A 79 -2.29 14.46 1.55
C VAL A 79 -2.78 15.36 2.68
N GLU A 80 -2.19 16.55 2.83
CA GLU A 80 -2.62 17.54 3.83
C GLU A 80 -4.15 17.72 3.79
N GLY A 81 -4.85 17.22 4.83
CA GLY A 81 -6.30 17.37 5.00
C GLY A 81 -7.15 16.09 4.85
N ALA A 82 -6.59 14.97 4.40
CA ALA A 82 -7.31 13.71 4.33
C ALA A 82 -7.42 13.07 5.73
N GLY A 83 -8.51 13.42 6.44
CA GLY A 83 -8.84 12.80 7.73
C GLY A 83 -8.91 11.27 7.62
N SER A 84 -8.72 10.58 8.74
CA SER A 84 -8.76 9.10 8.83
C SER A 84 -9.96 8.44 8.13
N SER A 85 -11.06 9.18 7.96
CA SER A 85 -12.25 8.78 7.20
C SER A 85 -12.00 8.54 5.71
N GLU A 86 -11.18 9.35 5.04
CA GLU A 86 -10.94 9.23 3.60
C GLU A 86 -10.05 8.02 3.27
N ALA A 87 -8.97 7.83 4.05
CA ALA A 87 -8.13 6.63 3.97
C ALA A 87 -8.91 5.34 4.27
N SER A 88 -9.84 5.40 5.23
CA SER A 88 -10.70 4.26 5.57
C SER A 88 -11.72 3.96 4.47
N LEU A 89 -12.33 5.00 3.87
CA LEU A 89 -13.27 4.84 2.76
C LEU A 89 -12.57 4.32 1.49
N ALA A 90 -11.37 4.80 1.17
CA ALA A 90 -10.60 4.32 0.03
C ALA A 90 -10.20 2.84 0.19
N LEU A 91 -9.77 2.45 1.40
CA LEU A 91 -9.51 1.04 1.71
C LEU A 91 -10.78 0.19 1.55
N VAL A 92 -11.92 0.66 2.05
CA VAL A 92 -13.20 -0.06 1.91
C VAL A 92 -13.59 -0.20 0.43
N ARG A 93 -13.51 0.87 -0.37
CA ARG A 93 -13.84 0.85 -1.80
C ARG A 93 -12.94 -0.09 -2.60
N SER A 94 -11.64 -0.05 -2.35
CA SER A 94 -10.68 -0.98 -2.98
C SER A 94 -10.98 -2.44 -2.60
N LEU A 95 -11.25 -2.73 -1.32
CA LEU A 95 -11.63 -4.08 -0.88
C LEU A 95 -12.95 -4.57 -1.49
N LEU A 96 -13.88 -3.66 -1.77
CA LEU A 96 -15.15 -3.96 -2.44
C LEU A 96 -15.02 -4.04 -3.97
N GLY A 97 -13.86 -3.71 -4.55
CA GLY A 97 -13.62 -3.72 -5.99
C GLY A 97 -14.27 -2.55 -6.75
N GLU A 98 -14.60 -1.46 -6.06
CA GLU A 98 -15.32 -0.31 -6.64
C GLU A 98 -14.39 0.68 -7.38
N ASP A 99 -13.07 0.52 -7.28
CA ASP A 99 -12.04 1.41 -7.88
C ASP A 99 -11.37 0.83 -9.15
N ALA A 100 -11.71 -0.40 -9.58
CA ALA A 100 -11.11 -0.99 -10.79
C ALA A 100 -11.80 -0.45 -12.07
N PRO A 101 -11.05 0.11 -13.04
CA PRO A 101 -11.64 0.47 -14.33
C PRO A 101 -12.09 -0.80 -15.07
N SER A 102 -13.31 -0.76 -15.62
CA SER A 102 -13.91 -1.84 -16.44
C SER A 102 -13.16 -2.10 -17.74
#